data_AF-A0A2W2C108-F1
#
_entry.id   AF-A0A2W2C108-F1
#
_cell.length_a   1.000
_cell.length_b   1.000
_cell.length_c   1.000
_cell.angle_alpha   90.00
_cell.angle_beta   90.00
_cell.angle_gamma   90.00
#
_symmetry.space_group_name_H-M   'P 1'
#
loop_
_entity.id
_entity.type
_entity.pdbx_description
1 polymer ?
#
loop_
_entity_poly.entity_id
_entity_poly.type
_entity_poly.pdbx_seq_one_letter_code
_entity_poly.pdbx_strand_id
1 'polypeptide(L)'
;MRCYGYDETGREIIPAEAAVIREVVQRVLDGESMRSAVADLRKREIMTSAGRPWTQQSLSRLLRNPRLAGLKTYRGEVIGKGEWKPILDQGTHRKLLTVLEDPSRKQPAATNVRKYLLSGGFLQCGYPLEGEGEEVRRCGKSLYTQPSNSGKRGYVCRSGSPSYGCGRIRIAAAALEEEVATRALARLGSPKVRARLEAAVGSVTPTEEHIDRAVAAIDERLAEAGQAYAKREISLVTLKAIEEEARKERRSLKETLAQSTRLQSLPATTPEGLAAWWVDAPLERRRELLALVLDRIIVLPATQPGRTHLDADRLEFVWK
;
A
#
# COMPACT_ATOMS: atom_id res chain seq x y z
N MET A 1 11.44 -24.12 7.68
CA MET A 1 12.50 -23.12 7.41
C MET A 1 13.18 -22.78 8.73
N ARG A 2 14.50 -22.96 8.82
CA ARG A 2 15.26 -22.74 10.06
C ARG A 2 15.38 -21.26 10.40
N CYS A 3 15.53 -20.97 11.70
CA CYS A 3 15.84 -19.61 12.15
C CYS A 3 17.29 -19.28 11.80
N TYR A 4 17.53 -18.13 11.18
CA TYR A 4 18.89 -17.64 10.96
C TYR A 4 19.62 -17.48 12.31
N GLY A 5 20.88 -17.92 12.37
CA GLY A 5 21.67 -18.04 13.60
C GLY A 5 21.63 -19.42 14.25
N TYR A 6 20.67 -20.27 13.86
CA TYR A 6 20.49 -21.61 14.41
C TYR A 6 20.49 -22.69 13.33
N ASP A 7 20.85 -23.90 13.75
CA ASP A 7 20.80 -25.13 12.96
C ASP A 7 19.35 -25.57 12.66
N GLU A 8 19.20 -26.71 11.97
CA GLU A 8 17.88 -27.24 11.59
C GLU A 8 17.03 -27.66 12.80
N THR A 9 17.69 -28.10 13.89
CA THR A 9 17.00 -28.44 15.14
C THR A 9 16.56 -27.19 15.91
N GLY A 10 17.16 -26.04 15.61
CA GLY A 10 16.91 -24.77 16.27
C GLY A 10 17.50 -24.69 17.68
N ARG A 11 18.44 -25.58 18.02
CA ARG A 11 19.07 -25.70 19.35
C ARG A 11 20.53 -25.26 19.34
N GLU A 12 21.25 -25.56 18.25
CA GLU A 12 22.66 -25.22 18.13
C GLU A 12 22.85 -23.91 17.35
N ILE A 13 23.84 -23.13 17.78
CA ILE A 13 24.16 -21.84 17.17
C ILE A 13 25.12 -22.07 16.01
N ILE A 14 24.81 -21.51 14.84
CA ILE A 14 25.74 -21.44 13.71
C ILE A 14 26.67 -20.23 13.93
N PRO A 15 27.98 -20.41 14.17
CA PRO A 15 28.85 -19.32 14.61
C PRO A 15 28.92 -18.15 13.62
N ALA A 16 28.99 -18.45 12.32
CA ALA A 16 29.07 -17.43 11.26
C ALA A 16 27.81 -16.55 11.21
N GLU A 17 26.62 -17.16 11.28
CA GLU A 17 25.36 -16.42 11.26
C GLU A 17 25.12 -15.65 12.56
N ALA A 18 25.52 -16.22 13.69
CA ALA A 18 25.44 -15.56 15.00
C ALA A 18 26.36 -14.32 15.08
N ALA A 19 27.54 -14.37 14.45
CA ALA A 19 28.42 -13.20 14.34
C ALA A 19 27.74 -12.06 13.58
N VAL A 20 27.08 -12.36 12.46
CA VAL A 20 26.30 -11.37 11.69
C VAL A 20 25.17 -10.77 12.52
N ILE A 21 24.45 -11.60 13.29
CA ILE A 21 23.38 -11.11 14.18
C ILE A 21 23.94 -10.12 15.20
N ARG A 22 25.03 -10.49 15.89
CA ARG A 22 25.65 -9.63 16.92
C ARG A 22 26.15 -8.31 16.32
N GLU A 23 26.80 -8.37 15.16
CA GLU A 23 27.27 -7.19 14.44
C GLU A 23 26.11 -6.23 14.11
N VAL A 24 25.04 -6.75 13.50
CA VAL A 24 23.89 -5.94 13.11
C VAL A 24 23.17 -5.37 14.34
N VAL A 25 23.03 -6.15 15.41
CA VAL A 25 22.44 -5.68 16.68
C VAL A 25 23.22 -4.50 17.23
N GLN A 26 24.55 -4.62 17.29
CA GLN A 26 25.40 -3.54 17.79
C GLN A 26 25.23 -2.27 16.96
N ARG A 27 25.31 -2.38 15.63
CA ARG A 27 25.12 -1.24 14.71
C ARG A 27 23.77 -0.55 14.87
N VAL A 28 22.70 -1.31 15.07
CA VAL A 28 21.36 -0.76 15.32
C VAL A 28 21.27 -0.04 16.66
N LEU A 29 21.91 -0.58 17.71
CA LEU A 29 22.02 0.07 19.01
C LEU A 29 22.85 1.35 18.94
N ASP A 30 23.86 1.40 18.07
CA ASP A 30 24.69 2.58 17.79
C ASP A 30 23.96 3.63 16.93
N GLY A 31 22.70 3.40 16.56
CA GLY A 31 21.86 4.36 15.85
C GLY A 31 21.81 4.18 14.33
N GLU A 32 22.47 3.16 13.77
CA GLU A 32 22.40 2.91 12.33
C GLU A 32 20.97 2.53 11.88
N SER A 33 20.59 3.01 10.69
CA SER A 33 19.29 2.69 10.11
C SER A 33 19.21 1.25 9.61
N MET A 34 18.04 0.61 9.76
CA MET A 34 17.76 -0.73 9.21
C MET A 34 18.01 -0.83 7.70
N ARG A 35 17.80 0.29 6.97
CA ARG A 35 18.07 0.37 5.53
C ARG A 35 19.57 0.20 5.24
N SER A 36 20.42 0.88 6.00
CA SER A 36 21.88 0.84 5.83
C SER A 36 22.43 -0.55 6.15
N ALA A 37 22.00 -1.15 7.26
CA ALA A 37 22.36 -2.52 7.61
C ALA A 37 21.98 -3.53 6.52
N VAL A 38 20.76 -3.45 5.95
CA VAL A 38 20.36 -4.32 4.83
C VAL A 38 21.18 -4.08 3.57
N ALA A 39 21.50 -2.83 3.25
CA ALA A 39 22.31 -2.50 2.07
C ALA A 39 23.71 -3.11 2.17
N ASP A 40 24.32 -3.05 3.36
CA ASP A 40 25.62 -3.63 3.63
C ASP A 40 25.61 -5.17 3.59
N LEU A 41 24.61 -5.82 4.20
CA LEU A 41 24.45 -7.29 4.10
C LEU A 41 24.33 -7.75 2.64
N ARG A 42 23.60 -7.00 1.81
CA ARG A 42 23.47 -7.29 0.37
C ARG A 42 24.77 -7.08 -0.38
N LYS A 43 25.52 -6.02 -0.05
CA LYS A 43 26.84 -5.74 -0.65
C LYS A 43 27.84 -6.87 -0.35
N ARG A 44 27.75 -7.46 0.86
CA ARG A 44 28.55 -8.61 1.29
C ARG A 44 27.98 -9.97 0.83
N GLU A 45 26.92 -9.96 0.02
CA GLU A 45 26.22 -11.16 -0.48
C GLU A 45 25.75 -12.14 0.62
N ILE A 46 25.55 -11.63 1.84
CA ILE A 46 25.06 -12.42 2.96
C ILE A 46 23.56 -12.66 2.74
N MET A 47 23.16 -13.93 2.65
CA MET A 47 21.78 -14.33 2.40
C MET A 47 21.05 -14.77 3.68
N THR A 48 19.72 -14.80 3.62
CA THR A 48 18.88 -15.40 4.68
C THR A 48 19.02 -16.92 4.71
N SER A 49 18.50 -17.58 5.75
CA SER A 49 18.51 -19.05 5.88
C SER A 49 17.75 -19.79 4.76
N ALA A 50 16.96 -19.08 3.94
CA ALA A 50 16.28 -19.60 2.75
C ALA A 50 16.94 -19.19 1.42
N GLY A 51 18.18 -18.70 1.46
CA GLY A 51 18.91 -18.29 0.24
C GLY A 51 18.35 -17.04 -0.45
N ARG A 52 17.54 -16.24 0.25
CA ARG A 52 16.98 -14.98 -0.29
C ARG A 52 17.76 -13.77 0.22
N PRO A 53 17.86 -12.68 -0.57
CA PRO A 53 18.43 -11.41 -0.09
C PRO A 53 17.66 -10.82 1.09
N TRP A 54 18.37 -10.16 2.01
CA TRP A 54 17.74 -9.48 3.14
C TRP A 54 16.82 -8.34 2.69
N THR A 55 15.70 -8.17 3.39
CA THR A 55 14.81 -6.99 3.29
C THR A 55 14.72 -6.33 4.66
N GLN A 56 14.28 -5.06 4.73
CA GLN A 56 14.06 -4.40 6.03
C GLN A 56 13.04 -5.16 6.89
N GLN A 57 12.00 -5.71 6.27
CA GLN A 57 10.98 -6.50 6.95
C GLN A 57 11.54 -7.82 7.48
N SER A 58 12.32 -8.55 6.68
CA SER A 58 12.91 -9.82 7.12
C SER A 58 13.96 -9.63 8.22
N LEU A 59 14.77 -8.57 8.13
CA LEU A 59 15.74 -8.24 9.18
C LEU A 59 15.05 -7.78 10.46
N SER A 60 14.04 -6.91 10.37
CA SER A 60 13.24 -6.49 11.53
C SER A 60 12.56 -7.67 12.22
N ARG A 61 11.99 -8.61 11.44
CA ARG A 61 11.38 -9.82 11.98
C ARG A 61 12.38 -10.72 12.70
N LEU A 62 13.61 -10.85 12.17
CA LEU A 62 14.67 -11.62 12.83
C LEU A 62 15.06 -10.96 14.16
N LEU A 63 15.38 -9.66 14.14
CA LEU A 63 15.90 -8.94 15.31
C LEU A 63 14.91 -8.85 16.47
N ARG A 64 13.60 -8.90 16.19
CA ARG A 64 12.54 -8.90 17.21
C ARG A 64 12.24 -10.28 17.79
N ASN A 65 12.84 -11.34 17.24
CA ASN A 65 12.48 -12.71 17.61
C ASN A 65 12.98 -13.03 19.02
N PRO A 66 12.09 -13.30 20.01
CA PRO A 66 12.49 -13.60 21.39
C PRO A 66 13.41 -14.82 21.50
N ARG A 67 13.41 -15.71 20.50
CA ARG A 67 14.34 -16.84 20.42
C ARG A 67 15.81 -16.42 20.50
N LEU A 68 16.19 -15.27 19.94
CA LEU A 68 17.57 -14.76 19.99
C LEU A 68 18.06 -14.55 21.42
N ALA A 69 17.14 -14.24 22.34
CA ALA A 69 17.38 -14.03 23.76
C ALA A 69 17.15 -15.29 24.63
N GLY A 70 16.95 -16.46 24.01
CA GLY A 70 16.66 -17.69 24.73
C GLY A 70 15.25 -17.71 25.34
N LEU A 71 14.31 -16.96 24.79
CA LEU A 71 12.94 -16.87 25.31
C LEU A 71 11.97 -17.72 24.48
N LYS A 72 11.14 -18.51 25.17
CA LYS A 72 10.11 -19.37 24.57
C LYS A 72 8.80 -18.59 24.46
N THR A 73 8.18 -18.67 23.29
CA THR A 73 6.88 -18.03 23.02
C THR A 73 5.80 -19.06 22.70
N TYR A 74 4.58 -18.84 23.21
CA TYR A 74 3.39 -19.58 22.81
C TYR A 74 2.28 -18.58 22.47
N ARG A 75 1.65 -18.74 21.30
CA ARG A 75 0.61 -17.83 20.78
C ARG A 75 0.99 -16.34 20.79
N GLY A 76 2.27 -16.02 20.63
CA GLY A 76 2.78 -14.65 20.61
C GLY A 76 3.20 -14.09 21.96
N GLU A 77 2.96 -14.82 23.06
CA GLU A 77 3.36 -14.42 24.41
C GLU A 77 4.61 -15.15 24.86
N VAL A 78 5.50 -14.45 25.57
CA VAL A 78 6.69 -15.05 26.18
C VAL A 78 6.27 -15.84 27.41
N ILE A 79 6.41 -17.16 27.36
CA ILE A 79 5.99 -18.08 28.44
C ILE A 79 7.15 -18.50 29.36
N GLY A 80 8.39 -18.11 29.05
CA GLY A 80 9.54 -18.40 29.89
C GLY A 80 10.85 -18.52 29.10
N LYS A 81 11.86 -19.10 29.75
CA LYS A 81 13.16 -19.40 29.12
C LYS A 81 13.06 -20.70 28.30
N GLY A 82 13.66 -20.68 27.11
CA GLY A 82 13.85 -21.87 26.28
C GLY A 82 15.07 -22.68 26.72
N GLU A 83 15.15 -23.92 26.25
CA GLU A 83 16.24 -24.85 26.54
C GLU A 83 17.44 -24.70 25.58
N TRP A 84 17.36 -23.80 24.60
CA TRP A 84 18.42 -23.57 23.60
C TRP A 84 19.36 -22.45 24.02
N LYS A 85 20.58 -22.46 23.46
CA LYS A 85 21.59 -21.44 23.74
C LYS A 85 21.19 -20.10 23.11
N PRO A 86 21.18 -18.99 23.86
CA PRO A 86 20.87 -17.67 23.32
C PRO A 86 22.03 -17.10 22.49
N ILE A 87 21.71 -16.35 21.43
CA ILE A 87 22.71 -15.60 20.63
C ILE A 87 23.01 -14.25 21.28
N LEU A 88 21.98 -13.63 21.87
CA LEU A 88 22.01 -12.36 22.59
C LEU A 88 21.59 -12.58 24.04
N ASP A 89 22.15 -11.84 24.99
CA ASP A 89 21.59 -11.81 26.34
C ASP A 89 20.24 -11.08 26.35
N GLN A 90 19.44 -11.35 27.38
CA GLN A 90 18.09 -10.78 27.50
C GLN A 90 18.09 -9.26 27.63
N GLY A 91 19.13 -8.68 28.26
CA GLY A 91 19.27 -7.23 28.41
C GLY A 91 19.51 -6.55 27.08
N THR A 92 20.43 -7.06 26.28
CA THR A 92 20.73 -6.55 24.93
C THR A 92 19.52 -6.68 24.02
N HIS A 93 18.82 -7.81 24.03
CA HIS A 93 17.61 -7.97 23.21
C HIS A 93 16.49 -7.01 23.67
N ARG A 94 16.33 -6.78 24.97
CA ARG A 94 15.35 -5.80 25.48
C ARG A 94 15.70 -4.38 25.04
N LYS A 95 16.97 -3.96 25.12
CA LYS A 95 17.44 -2.66 24.62
C LYS A 95 17.17 -2.52 23.13
N LEU A 96 17.45 -3.57 22.36
CA LEU A 96 17.17 -3.61 20.92
C LEU A 96 15.67 -3.43 20.62
N LEU A 97 14.80 -4.12 21.36
CA LEU A 97 13.35 -3.95 21.21
C LEU A 97 12.93 -2.52 21.52
N THR A 98 13.42 -1.91 22.59
CA THR A 98 13.16 -0.50 22.92
C THR A 98 13.54 0.42 21.76
N VAL A 99 14.73 0.22 21.17
CA VAL A 99 15.18 1.01 20.01
C VAL A 99 14.29 0.77 18.80
N LEU A 100 13.90 -0.47 18.52
CA LEU A 100 13.09 -0.80 17.34
C LEU A 100 11.61 -0.40 17.49
N GLU A 101 11.09 -0.32 18.71
CA GLU A 101 9.70 0.00 19.03
C GLU A 101 9.45 1.48 19.29
N ASP A 102 10.53 2.26 19.42
CA ASP A 102 10.50 3.71 19.59
C ASP A 102 9.49 4.36 18.62
N PRO A 103 8.42 4.99 19.14
CA PRO A 103 7.43 5.68 18.32
C PRO A 103 8.04 6.77 17.43
N SER A 104 9.17 7.37 17.81
CA SER A 104 9.89 8.36 16.99
C SER A 104 10.55 7.75 15.75
N ARG A 105 10.88 6.44 15.80
CA ARG A 105 11.38 5.67 14.66
C ARG A 105 10.27 5.12 13.78
N LYS A 106 9.06 4.98 14.30
CA LYS A 106 7.89 4.84 13.42
C LYS A 106 7.85 6.13 12.61
N GLN A 107 7.79 5.99 11.29
CA GLN A 107 7.41 7.14 10.46
C GLN A 107 6.17 7.73 11.12
N PRO A 108 6.16 9.05 11.49
CA PRO A 108 4.94 9.69 11.97
C PRO A 108 3.88 9.26 10.99
N ALA A 109 2.83 8.55 11.47
CA ALA A 109 1.87 7.83 10.63
C ALA A 109 1.61 8.71 9.43
N ALA A 110 2.26 8.39 8.29
CA ALA A 110 2.53 9.38 7.26
C ALA A 110 1.17 10.00 7.01
N THR A 111 1.01 11.30 7.33
CA THR A 111 -0.30 11.93 7.33
C THR A 111 -0.87 11.51 6.00
N ASN A 112 -1.93 10.69 6.02
CA ASN A 112 -2.38 9.98 4.82
C ASN A 112 -2.95 10.97 3.77
N VAL A 113 -2.75 12.26 4.04
CA VAL A 113 -2.62 13.39 3.13
C VAL A 113 -1.70 13.01 1.98
N ARG A 114 -2.34 12.49 0.95
CA ARG A 114 -1.73 12.20 -0.33
C ARG A 114 -1.11 13.49 -0.87
N LYS A 115 0.20 13.48 -1.10
CA LYS A 115 0.96 14.67 -1.54
C LYS A 115 0.75 15.04 -3.01
N TYR A 116 0.10 14.20 -3.80
CA TYR A 116 0.00 14.37 -5.26
C TYR A 116 -1.37 13.99 -5.82
N LEU A 117 -1.77 14.65 -6.91
CA LEU A 117 -3.11 14.58 -7.48
C LEU A 117 -3.48 13.17 -7.95
N LEU A 118 -2.55 12.45 -8.56
CA LEU A 118 -2.82 11.12 -9.15
C LEU A 118 -2.23 9.97 -8.33
N SER A 119 -1.76 10.25 -7.11
CA SER A 119 -1.27 9.21 -6.20
C SER A 119 -2.39 8.30 -5.68
N GLY A 120 -2.06 7.06 -5.30
CA GLY A 120 -2.99 6.20 -4.56
C GLY A 120 -4.11 5.53 -5.38
N GLY A 121 -3.84 5.14 -6.63
CA GLY A 121 -4.69 4.18 -7.36
C GLY A 121 -5.17 4.61 -8.74
N PHE A 122 -5.11 5.90 -9.08
CA PHE A 122 -5.58 6.41 -10.38
C PHE A 122 -4.74 5.94 -11.57
N LEU A 123 -3.48 5.57 -11.36
CA LEU A 123 -2.55 5.24 -12.44
C LEU A 123 -2.15 3.77 -12.40
N GLN A 124 -2.22 3.11 -13.56
CA GLN A 124 -1.78 1.73 -13.77
C GLN A 124 -0.74 1.63 -14.88
N CYS A 125 0.17 0.68 -14.74
CA CYS A 125 1.19 0.38 -15.73
C CYS A 125 0.61 -0.43 -16.88
N GLY A 126 0.59 0.14 -18.08
CA GLY A 126 0.19 -0.52 -19.33
C GLY A 126 1.32 -1.19 -20.10
N TYR A 127 2.50 -1.37 -19.49
CA TYR A 127 3.64 -1.97 -20.18
C TYR A 127 3.35 -3.46 -20.53
N PRO A 128 3.57 -3.90 -21.77
CA PRO A 128 3.41 -5.29 -22.18
C PRO A 128 4.52 -6.16 -21.56
N LEU A 129 4.14 -7.21 -20.85
CA LEU A 129 5.03 -8.23 -20.31
C LEU A 129 4.83 -9.52 -21.10
N GLU A 130 5.92 -10.24 -21.29
CA GLU A 130 5.88 -11.62 -21.78
C GLU A 130 5.09 -12.48 -20.77
N GLY A 131 4.07 -13.19 -21.28
CA GLY A 131 3.31 -14.19 -20.53
C GLY A 131 3.89 -15.59 -20.69
N GLU A 132 3.18 -16.59 -20.17
CA GLU A 132 3.46 -17.98 -20.50
C GLU A 132 2.88 -18.27 -21.89
N GLY A 133 3.75 -18.47 -22.91
CA GLY A 133 3.35 -18.65 -24.31
C GLY A 133 3.31 -17.33 -25.11
N GLU A 134 2.43 -17.25 -26.11
CA GLU A 134 2.26 -16.07 -26.99
C GLU A 134 1.38 -14.95 -26.39
N GLU A 135 0.82 -15.14 -25.20
CA GLU A 135 -0.03 -14.13 -24.57
C GLU A 135 0.77 -12.94 -24.03
N VAL A 136 0.55 -11.77 -24.61
CA VAL A 136 1.07 -10.49 -24.08
C VAL A 136 0.15 -9.98 -22.99
N ARG A 137 0.63 -10.00 -21.74
CA ARG A 137 -0.13 -9.47 -20.60
C ARG A 137 0.34 -8.07 -20.22
N ARG A 138 -0.56 -7.20 -19.75
CA ARG A 138 -0.16 -5.88 -19.23
C ARG A 138 0.39 -6.01 -17.80
N CYS A 139 1.35 -5.16 -17.45
CA CYS A 139 1.92 -5.12 -16.10
C CYS A 139 0.87 -4.88 -15.01
N GLY A 140 -0.08 -3.95 -15.24
CA GLY A 140 -1.25 -3.70 -14.39
C GLY A 140 -0.97 -3.12 -12.99
N LYS A 141 0.29 -3.03 -12.56
CA LYS A 141 0.65 -2.49 -11.25
C LYS A 141 0.41 -0.99 -11.16
N SER A 142 0.02 -0.51 -9.99
CA SER A 142 -0.16 0.92 -9.75
C SER A 142 1.15 1.70 -9.91
N LEU A 143 1.08 2.92 -10.43
CA LEU A 143 2.22 3.82 -10.48
C LEU A 143 2.37 4.59 -9.15
N TYR A 144 3.61 4.83 -8.75
CA TYR A 144 3.97 5.51 -7.52
C TYR A 144 4.78 6.76 -7.82
N THR A 145 4.64 7.78 -6.99
CA THR A 145 5.43 9.00 -7.16
C THR A 145 6.90 8.74 -6.82
N GLN A 146 7.80 9.16 -7.70
CA GLN A 146 9.24 9.09 -7.48
C GLN A 146 9.94 10.26 -8.20
N PRO A 147 10.67 11.13 -7.46
CA PRO A 147 11.48 12.18 -8.08
C PRO A 147 12.59 11.58 -8.94
N SER A 148 12.99 12.28 -10.00
CA SER A 148 14.20 11.97 -10.77
C SER A 148 15.44 12.42 -10.01
N ASN A 149 16.62 12.04 -10.50
CA ASN A 149 17.90 12.54 -9.99
C ASN A 149 17.99 14.08 -10.07
N SER A 150 17.32 14.69 -11.05
CA SER A 150 17.19 16.15 -11.20
C SER A 150 16.08 16.78 -10.33
N GLY A 151 15.49 16.03 -9.39
CA GLY A 151 14.42 16.50 -8.51
C GLY A 151 13.04 16.60 -9.15
N LYS A 152 12.91 16.40 -10.48
CA LYS A 152 11.62 16.47 -11.18
C LYS A 152 10.71 15.31 -10.79
N ARG A 153 9.48 15.64 -10.40
CA ARG A 153 8.46 14.67 -9.97
C ARG A 153 7.96 13.85 -11.15
N GLY A 154 7.75 12.56 -10.91
CA GLY A 154 7.15 11.66 -11.90
C GLY A 154 6.45 10.48 -11.24
N TYR A 155 5.58 9.83 -12.00
CA TYR A 155 4.96 8.57 -11.62
C TYR A 155 5.72 7.43 -12.29
N VAL A 156 6.05 6.40 -11.51
CA VAL A 156 6.84 5.26 -11.97
C VAL A 156 6.22 3.94 -11.57
N CYS A 157 6.39 2.94 -12.42
CA CYS A 157 6.14 1.55 -12.06
C CYS A 157 7.37 1.04 -11.31
N ARG A 158 7.33 0.93 -9.96
CA ARG A 158 8.52 0.52 -9.19
C ARG A 158 8.71 -1.00 -9.28
N SER A 159 9.92 -1.44 -9.58
CA SER A 159 10.31 -2.86 -9.53
C SER A 159 10.48 -3.39 -8.11
N GLY A 160 10.73 -2.50 -7.15
CA GLY A 160 10.81 -2.83 -5.73
C GLY A 160 9.50 -2.66 -4.98
N SER A 161 9.59 -2.88 -3.66
CA SER A 161 8.50 -2.60 -2.72
C SER A 161 8.02 -1.12 -2.83
N PRO A 162 6.71 -0.85 -2.73
CA PRO A 162 5.63 -1.80 -2.42
C PRO A 162 4.95 -2.45 -3.63
N SER A 163 5.26 -2.04 -4.87
CA SER A 163 4.47 -2.46 -6.05
C SER A 163 4.95 -3.70 -6.77
N TYR A 164 6.27 -4.00 -6.73
CA TYR A 164 6.88 -5.11 -7.45
C TYR A 164 6.41 -5.21 -8.92
N GLY A 165 6.43 -4.06 -9.61
CA GLY A 165 6.07 -3.92 -11.01
C GLY A 165 7.26 -4.08 -11.94
N CYS A 166 7.12 -3.66 -13.19
CA CYS A 166 8.13 -3.92 -14.22
C CYS A 166 9.34 -2.98 -14.20
N GLY A 167 9.27 -1.80 -13.56
CA GLY A 167 10.37 -0.82 -13.62
C GLY A 167 10.44 0.01 -14.90
N ARG A 168 9.61 -0.28 -15.92
CA ARG A 168 9.80 0.22 -17.30
C ARG A 168 9.02 1.49 -17.66
N ILE A 169 8.05 1.90 -16.84
CA ILE A 169 7.26 3.12 -17.09
C ILE A 169 7.65 4.23 -16.12
N ARG A 170 7.95 5.39 -16.71
CA ARG A 170 8.03 6.69 -16.04
C ARG A 170 7.25 7.72 -16.86
N ILE A 171 6.54 8.60 -16.17
CA ILE A 171 5.81 9.72 -16.76
C ILE A 171 5.95 10.97 -15.86
N ALA A 172 6.15 12.14 -16.47
CA ALA A 172 6.33 13.39 -15.74
C ALA A 172 5.01 13.79 -15.04
N ALA A 173 5.09 14.16 -13.77
CA ALA A 173 3.89 14.39 -12.96
C ALA A 173 3.13 15.65 -13.39
N ALA A 174 3.82 16.78 -13.58
CA ALA A 174 3.19 18.07 -13.85
C ALA A 174 2.31 18.04 -15.11
N ALA A 175 2.89 17.67 -16.25
CA ALA A 175 2.16 17.63 -17.52
C ALA A 175 1.02 16.59 -17.49
N LEU A 176 1.22 15.43 -16.86
CA LEU A 176 0.17 14.43 -16.71
C LEU A 176 -0.99 14.94 -15.85
N GLU A 177 -0.69 15.58 -14.72
CA GLU A 177 -1.71 16.11 -13.80
C GLU A 177 -2.55 17.20 -14.46
N GLU A 178 -1.93 18.06 -15.27
CA GLU A 178 -2.60 19.09 -16.06
C GLU A 178 -3.53 18.48 -17.11
N GLU A 179 -3.05 17.53 -17.91
CA GLU A 179 -3.86 16.85 -18.93
C GLU A 179 -5.07 16.12 -18.32
N VAL A 180 -4.86 15.44 -17.19
CA VAL A 180 -5.93 14.74 -16.47
C VAL A 180 -6.95 15.71 -15.90
N ALA A 181 -6.50 16.82 -15.32
CA ALA A 181 -7.38 17.87 -14.81
C ALA A 181 -8.25 18.44 -15.93
N THR A 182 -7.65 18.83 -17.05
CA THR A 182 -8.35 19.39 -18.21
C THR A 182 -9.43 18.45 -18.73
N ARG A 183 -9.09 17.18 -18.98
CA ARG A 183 -10.08 16.19 -19.48
C ARG A 183 -11.18 15.90 -18.47
N ALA A 184 -10.84 15.79 -17.18
CA ALA A 184 -11.82 15.50 -16.15
C ALA A 184 -12.80 16.65 -15.93
N LEU A 185 -12.32 17.90 -15.92
CA LEU A 185 -13.15 19.09 -15.81
C LEU A 185 -14.09 19.25 -17.02
N ALA A 186 -13.57 19.07 -18.24
CA ALA A 186 -14.40 19.08 -19.45
C ALA A 186 -15.49 18.00 -19.40
N ARG A 187 -15.16 16.81 -18.91
CA ARG A 187 -16.12 15.71 -18.76
C ARG A 187 -17.17 15.98 -17.70
N LEU A 188 -16.80 16.57 -16.57
CA LEU A 188 -17.73 16.98 -15.51
C LEU A 188 -18.68 18.10 -15.95
N GLY A 189 -18.20 19.02 -16.77
CA GLY A 189 -19.03 20.08 -17.34
C GLY A 189 -19.98 19.59 -18.45
N SER A 190 -19.83 18.36 -18.95
CA SER A 190 -20.71 17.81 -19.99
C SER A 190 -22.14 17.58 -19.46
N PRO A 191 -23.19 18.10 -20.13
CA PRO A 191 -24.58 17.91 -19.73
C PRO A 191 -24.98 16.44 -19.55
N LYS A 192 -24.46 15.55 -20.39
CA LYS A 192 -24.75 14.10 -20.33
C LYS A 192 -24.19 13.47 -19.06
N VAL A 193 -22.96 13.82 -18.69
CA VAL A 193 -22.32 13.30 -17.48
C VAL A 193 -23.00 13.87 -16.25
N ARG A 194 -23.33 15.17 -16.26
CA ARG A 194 -24.11 15.81 -15.21
C ARG A 194 -25.46 15.16 -15.00
N ALA A 195 -26.25 14.97 -16.05
CA ALA A 195 -27.56 14.32 -15.94
C ALA A 195 -27.44 12.91 -15.34
N ARG A 196 -26.40 12.15 -15.72
CA ARG A 196 -26.14 10.84 -15.11
C ARG A 196 -25.76 10.93 -13.63
N LEU A 197 -24.93 11.91 -13.28
CA LEU A 197 -24.51 12.17 -11.91
C LEU A 197 -25.69 12.63 -11.04
N GLU A 198 -26.54 13.52 -11.54
CA GLU A 198 -27.78 13.99 -10.90
C GLU A 198 -28.80 12.86 -10.77
N ALA A 199 -28.98 12.02 -11.80
CA ALA A 199 -29.84 10.84 -11.72
C ALA A 199 -29.36 9.82 -10.68
N ALA A 200 -28.05 9.64 -10.53
CA ALA A 200 -27.46 8.80 -9.48
C ALA A 200 -27.67 9.39 -8.07
N VAL A 201 -27.86 10.71 -7.93
CA VAL A 201 -28.24 11.35 -6.66
C VAL A 201 -29.75 11.23 -6.41
N GLY A 202 -30.57 11.33 -7.47
CA GLY A 202 -32.03 11.36 -7.41
C GLY A 202 -32.72 10.03 -7.10
N SER A 203 -32.06 8.88 -7.30
CA SER A 203 -32.60 7.57 -6.89
C SER A 203 -32.28 7.32 -5.41
N VAL A 204 -33.19 7.68 -4.51
CA VAL A 204 -33.17 7.41 -3.05
C VAL A 204 -31.76 7.54 -2.47
N THR A 205 -31.31 8.77 -2.26
CA THR A 205 -30.00 8.99 -1.61
C THR A 205 -30.03 8.26 -0.26
N PRO A 206 -29.20 7.23 -0.05
CA PRO A 206 -29.07 6.63 1.27
C PRO A 206 -28.55 7.74 2.17
N THR A 207 -29.35 8.17 3.15
CA THR A 207 -28.86 9.10 4.18
C THR A 207 -27.68 8.45 4.89
N GLU A 208 -26.80 9.28 5.46
CA GLU A 208 -25.72 8.81 6.33
C GLU A 208 -26.27 7.83 7.39
N GLU A 209 -27.43 8.13 7.95
CA GLU A 209 -28.20 7.26 8.85
C GLU A 209 -28.60 5.89 8.26
N HIS A 210 -28.91 5.80 6.97
CA HIS A 210 -29.25 4.52 6.33
C HIS A 210 -28.00 3.65 6.14
N ILE A 211 -26.89 4.28 5.74
CA ILE A 211 -25.61 3.60 5.58
C ILE A 211 -25.05 3.15 6.93
N ASP A 212 -25.15 3.99 7.96
CA ASP A 212 -24.73 3.64 9.32
C ASP A 212 -25.53 2.46 9.87
N ARG A 213 -26.85 2.43 9.65
CA ARG A 213 -27.68 1.26 9.99
C ARG A 213 -27.26 -0.01 9.25
N ALA A 214 -26.99 0.09 7.95
CA ALA A 214 -26.52 -1.06 7.17
C ALA A 214 -25.13 -1.54 7.63
N VAL A 215 -24.23 -0.62 7.96
CA VAL A 215 -22.89 -0.90 8.49
C VAL A 215 -22.97 -1.56 9.87
N ALA A 216 -23.89 -1.12 10.73
CA ALA A 216 -24.14 -1.71 12.04
C ALA A 216 -24.71 -3.13 11.92
N ALA A 217 -25.67 -3.37 11.01
CA ALA A 217 -26.20 -4.72 10.76
C ALA A 217 -25.11 -5.70 10.26
N ILE A 218 -24.15 -5.23 9.46
CA ILE A 218 -23.00 -6.03 9.04
C ILE A 218 -22.10 -6.37 10.24
N ASP A 219 -21.86 -5.41 11.14
CA ASP A 219 -21.06 -5.64 12.36
C ASP A 219 -21.72 -6.67 13.29
N GLU A 220 -23.05 -6.60 13.46
CA GLU A 220 -23.81 -7.60 14.22
C GLU A 220 -23.65 -9.00 13.62
N ARG A 221 -23.80 -9.13 12.29
CA ARG A 221 -23.64 -10.41 11.59
C ARG A 221 -22.21 -10.98 11.73
N LEU A 222 -21.19 -10.11 11.77
CA LEU A 222 -19.81 -10.51 12.03
C LEU A 222 -19.61 -10.97 13.49
N ALA A 223 -20.24 -10.31 14.45
CA ALA A 223 -20.21 -10.70 15.85
C ALA A 223 -20.86 -12.08 16.05
N GLU A 224 -22.01 -12.32 15.43
CA GLU A 224 -22.68 -13.63 15.43
C GLU A 224 -21.81 -14.73 14.81
N ALA A 225 -21.20 -14.46 13.65
CA ALA A 225 -20.26 -15.40 13.02
C ALA A 225 -19.06 -15.71 13.92
N GLY A 226 -18.54 -14.70 14.64
CA GLY A 226 -17.48 -14.87 15.64
C GLY A 226 -17.90 -15.78 16.80
N GLN A 227 -19.13 -15.64 17.30
CA GLN A 227 -19.68 -16.51 18.34
C GLN A 227 -19.88 -17.95 17.85
N ALA A 228 -20.42 -18.14 16.64
CA ALA A 228 -20.58 -19.46 16.03
C ALA A 228 -19.22 -20.18 15.87
N TYR A 229 -18.18 -19.44 15.50
CA TYR A 229 -16.81 -19.98 15.45
C TYR A 229 -16.29 -20.36 16.84
N ALA A 230 -16.52 -19.52 17.86
CA ALA A 230 -16.11 -19.81 19.24
C ALA A 230 -16.79 -21.10 19.77
N LYS A 231 -18.05 -21.33 19.39
CA LYS A 231 -18.81 -22.55 19.68
C LYS A 231 -18.43 -23.75 18.79
N ARG A 232 -17.53 -23.56 17.83
CA ARG A 232 -17.10 -24.57 16.82
C ARG A 232 -18.22 -25.04 15.89
N GLU A 233 -19.25 -24.24 15.72
CA GLU A 233 -20.36 -24.50 14.79
C GLU A 233 -19.94 -24.26 13.34
N ILE A 234 -18.94 -23.39 13.12
CA ILE A 234 -18.36 -23.09 11.81
C ILE A 234 -16.84 -23.22 11.80
N SER A 235 -16.27 -23.44 10.61
CA SER A 235 -14.82 -23.51 10.41
C SER A 235 -14.17 -22.13 10.32
N LEU A 236 -12.85 -22.06 10.55
CA LEU A 236 -12.07 -20.83 10.35
C LEU A 236 -12.08 -20.35 8.88
N VAL A 237 -12.19 -21.27 7.92
CA VAL A 237 -12.26 -20.94 6.49
C VAL A 237 -13.59 -20.24 6.19
N THR A 238 -14.69 -20.74 6.76
CA THR A 238 -16.02 -20.13 6.65
C THR A 238 -16.05 -18.74 7.27
N LEU A 239 -15.50 -18.57 8.47
CA LEU A 239 -15.43 -17.25 9.14
C LEU A 239 -14.67 -16.24 8.27
N LYS A 240 -13.52 -16.61 7.72
CA LYS A 240 -12.74 -15.73 6.83
C LYS A 240 -13.48 -15.34 5.56
N ALA A 241 -14.27 -16.25 4.98
CA ALA A 241 -15.08 -15.94 3.81
C ALA A 241 -16.18 -14.92 4.14
N ILE A 242 -16.84 -15.08 5.30
CA ILE A 242 -17.84 -14.12 5.80
C ILE A 242 -17.19 -12.74 6.04
N GLU A 243 -16.02 -12.71 6.69
CA GLU A 243 -15.27 -11.47 6.95
C GLU A 243 -14.88 -10.72 5.66
N GLU A 244 -14.41 -11.45 4.64
CA GLU A 244 -14.04 -10.86 3.35
C GLU A 244 -15.26 -10.29 2.61
N GLU A 245 -16.39 -11.01 2.60
CA GLU A 245 -17.61 -10.52 1.94
C GLU A 245 -18.19 -9.30 2.65
N ALA A 246 -18.28 -9.34 3.99
CA ALA A 246 -18.68 -8.20 4.81
C ALA A 246 -17.76 -6.98 4.60
N ARG A 247 -16.45 -7.19 4.44
CA ARG A 247 -15.49 -6.12 4.12
C ARG A 247 -15.78 -5.49 2.76
N LYS A 248 -16.12 -6.28 1.73
CA LYS A 248 -16.51 -5.76 0.41
C LYS A 248 -17.83 -4.99 0.47
N GLU A 249 -18.84 -5.53 1.14
CA GLU A 249 -20.15 -4.87 1.32
C GLU A 249 -19.99 -3.52 2.02
N ARG A 250 -19.27 -3.45 3.15
CA ARG A 250 -18.96 -2.19 3.85
C ARG A 250 -18.22 -1.19 2.98
N ARG A 251 -17.28 -1.66 2.17
CA ARG A 251 -16.52 -0.82 1.24
C ARG A 251 -17.43 -0.20 0.18
N SER A 252 -18.33 -1.01 -0.39
CA SER A 252 -19.32 -0.58 -1.37
C SER A 252 -20.27 0.48 -0.79
N LEU A 253 -20.86 0.22 0.38
CA LEU A 253 -21.77 1.15 1.05
C LEU A 253 -21.11 2.51 1.36
N LYS A 254 -19.89 2.50 1.89
CA LYS A 254 -19.14 3.74 2.17
C LYS A 254 -18.72 4.47 0.90
N GLU A 255 -18.40 3.75 -0.18
CA GLU A 255 -18.11 4.35 -1.48
C GLU A 255 -19.36 5.02 -2.08
N THR A 256 -20.54 4.42 -1.92
CA THR A 256 -21.82 5.01 -2.33
C THR A 256 -22.13 6.29 -1.58
N LEU A 257 -22.00 6.31 -0.25
CA LEU A 257 -22.17 7.53 0.56
C LEU A 257 -21.17 8.62 0.17
N ALA A 258 -19.89 8.25 0.06
CA ALA A 258 -18.86 9.20 -0.33
C ALA A 258 -19.10 9.77 -1.74
N GLN A 259 -19.68 9.00 -2.66
CA GLN A 259 -20.08 9.49 -3.98
C GLN A 259 -21.27 10.45 -3.88
N SER A 260 -22.33 10.12 -3.14
CA SER A 260 -23.51 10.99 -3.01
C SER A 260 -23.16 12.34 -2.35
N THR A 261 -22.38 12.35 -1.26
CA THR A 261 -21.92 13.58 -0.60
C THR A 261 -21.05 14.44 -1.53
N ARG A 262 -20.20 13.82 -2.35
CA ARG A 262 -19.36 14.55 -3.33
C ARG A 262 -20.19 15.17 -4.46
N LEU A 263 -21.24 14.49 -4.90
CA LEU A 263 -22.12 14.98 -5.95
C LEU A 263 -22.95 16.18 -5.47
N GLN A 264 -23.41 16.15 -4.22
CA GLN A 264 -24.13 17.28 -3.61
C GLN A 264 -23.23 18.49 -3.32
N SER A 265 -21.91 18.29 -3.20
CA SER A 265 -20.94 19.35 -2.91
C SER A 265 -20.16 19.84 -4.13
N LEU A 266 -20.70 19.67 -5.35
CA LEU A 266 -20.07 20.19 -6.56
C LEU A 266 -20.05 21.73 -6.51
N PRO A 267 -18.87 22.36 -6.66
CA PRO A 267 -18.68 23.80 -6.41
C PRO A 267 -19.25 24.70 -7.51
N ALA A 268 -19.43 24.16 -8.71
CA ALA A 268 -19.98 24.88 -9.85
C ALA A 268 -20.66 23.92 -10.82
N THR A 269 -21.51 24.47 -11.69
CA THR A 269 -22.26 23.68 -12.66
C THR A 269 -21.72 23.71 -14.09
N THR A 270 -20.89 24.70 -14.42
CA THR A 270 -20.29 24.88 -15.74
C THR A 270 -18.81 24.46 -15.77
N PRO A 271 -18.27 24.02 -16.93
CA PRO A 271 -16.85 23.73 -17.08
C PRO A 271 -15.95 24.90 -16.65
N GLU A 272 -16.34 26.13 -16.97
CA GLU A 272 -15.59 27.35 -16.68
C GLU A 272 -15.57 27.63 -15.16
N GLY A 273 -16.71 27.45 -14.49
CA GLY A 273 -16.79 27.59 -13.03
C GLY A 273 -15.98 26.51 -12.29
N LEU A 274 -15.98 25.28 -12.81
CA LEU A 274 -15.16 24.19 -12.27
C LEU A 274 -13.66 24.45 -12.46
N ALA A 275 -13.26 24.99 -13.61
CA ALA A 275 -11.88 25.36 -13.88
C ALA A 275 -11.41 26.50 -12.97
N ALA A 276 -12.22 27.53 -12.76
CA ALA A 276 -11.93 28.63 -11.83
C ALA A 276 -11.75 28.11 -10.39
N TRP A 277 -12.66 27.27 -9.92
CA TRP A 277 -12.55 26.66 -8.59
C TRP A 277 -11.31 25.76 -8.45
N TRP A 278 -10.95 25.02 -9.51
CA TRP A 278 -9.85 24.07 -9.49
C TRP A 278 -8.48 24.69 -9.18
N VAL A 279 -8.27 25.95 -9.56
CA VAL A 279 -7.00 26.69 -9.35
C VAL A 279 -6.67 26.78 -7.86
N ASP A 280 -7.65 27.18 -7.05
CA ASP A 280 -7.47 27.43 -5.61
C ASP A 280 -7.88 26.24 -4.73
N ALA A 281 -8.52 25.23 -5.31
CA ALA A 281 -9.03 24.08 -4.57
C ALA A 281 -7.91 23.31 -3.84
N PRO A 282 -8.13 22.91 -2.57
CA PRO A 282 -7.24 21.97 -1.88
C PRO A 282 -7.10 20.66 -2.66
N LEU A 283 -5.92 20.03 -2.55
CA LEU A 283 -5.60 18.80 -3.28
C LEU A 283 -6.62 17.68 -3.03
N GLU A 284 -7.10 17.54 -1.80
CA GLU A 284 -8.08 16.52 -1.42
C GLU A 284 -9.39 16.71 -2.19
N ARG A 285 -9.89 17.95 -2.25
CA ARG A 285 -11.10 18.30 -3.00
C ARG A 285 -10.93 18.10 -4.51
N ARG A 286 -9.78 18.47 -5.08
CA ARG A 286 -9.46 18.18 -6.50
C ARG A 286 -9.52 16.68 -6.80
N ARG A 287 -8.97 15.85 -5.90
CA ARG A 287 -8.99 14.39 -6.05
C ARG A 287 -10.38 13.78 -5.89
N GLU A 288 -11.18 14.31 -4.96
CA GLU A 288 -12.58 13.90 -4.80
C GLU A 288 -13.37 14.11 -6.08
N LEU A 289 -13.17 15.26 -6.71
CA LEU A 289 -13.79 15.63 -7.97
C LEU A 289 -13.33 14.72 -9.12
N LEU A 290 -12.03 14.40 -9.22
CA LEU A 290 -11.54 13.40 -10.19
C LEU A 290 -12.19 12.04 -10.00
N ALA A 291 -12.32 11.56 -8.75
CA ALA A 291 -12.87 10.25 -8.45
C ALA A 291 -14.36 10.08 -8.83
N LEU A 292 -15.09 11.17 -9.13
CA LEU A 292 -16.46 11.10 -9.61
C LEU A 292 -16.55 10.60 -11.06
N VAL A 293 -15.58 10.95 -11.90
CA VAL A 293 -15.59 10.63 -13.33
C VAL A 293 -14.52 9.65 -13.74
N LEU A 294 -13.40 9.60 -13.03
CA LEU A 294 -12.23 8.80 -13.38
C LEU A 294 -12.17 7.54 -12.51
N ASP A 295 -12.12 6.37 -13.15
CA ASP A 295 -11.82 5.10 -12.49
C ASP A 295 -10.30 4.91 -12.41
N ARG A 296 -9.65 4.83 -13.57
CA ARG A 296 -8.20 4.66 -13.69
C ARG A 296 -7.67 5.17 -15.03
N ILE A 297 -6.36 5.38 -15.09
CA ILE A 297 -5.62 5.72 -16.31
C ILE A 297 -4.55 4.66 -16.48
N ILE A 298 -4.55 4.01 -17.63
CA ILE A 298 -3.51 3.07 -18.02
C ILE A 298 -2.46 3.84 -18.81
N VAL A 299 -1.24 3.87 -18.29
CA VAL A 299 -0.11 4.56 -18.93
C VAL A 299 0.66 3.55 -19.76
N LEU A 300 0.72 3.75 -21.07
CA LEU A 300 1.41 2.91 -22.03
C LEU A 300 2.92 3.27 -22.13
N PRO A 301 3.76 2.39 -22.72
CA PRO A 301 5.18 2.68 -22.97
C PRO A 301 5.37 3.96 -23.78
N ALA A 302 6.53 4.61 -23.62
CA ALA A 302 6.89 5.74 -24.47
C ALA A 302 7.12 5.26 -25.89
N THR A 303 6.49 5.91 -26.87
CA THR A 303 6.71 5.66 -28.30
C THR A 303 8.10 6.11 -28.73
N GLN A 304 8.61 7.20 -28.14
CA GLN A 304 9.93 7.74 -28.40
C GLN A 304 10.66 8.12 -27.09
N PRO A 305 11.96 7.76 -26.94
CA PRO A 305 12.77 8.21 -25.83
C PRO A 305 13.08 9.71 -25.92
N GLY A 306 13.19 10.40 -24.77
CA GLY A 306 13.70 11.78 -24.71
C GLY A 306 12.70 12.90 -25.04
N ARG A 307 11.43 12.59 -25.32
CA ARG A 307 10.41 13.61 -25.61
C ARG A 307 10.20 14.54 -24.40
N THR A 308 10.27 15.84 -24.63
CA THR A 308 10.09 16.89 -23.60
C THR A 308 8.63 17.12 -23.24
N HIS A 309 7.71 16.89 -24.17
CA HIS A 309 6.27 17.05 -23.98
C HIS A 309 5.58 15.73 -23.62
N LEU A 310 4.44 15.83 -22.95
CA LEU A 310 3.57 14.70 -22.66
C LEU A 310 3.03 14.12 -23.98
N ASP A 311 3.24 12.83 -24.15
CA ASP A 311 2.66 12.07 -25.25
C ASP A 311 1.29 11.52 -24.81
N ALA A 312 0.23 12.23 -25.19
CA ALA A 312 -1.13 11.97 -24.74
C ALA A 312 -1.70 10.63 -25.23
N ASP A 313 -1.19 10.11 -26.36
CA ASP A 313 -1.61 8.82 -26.94
C ASP A 313 -1.20 7.64 -26.06
N ARG A 314 -0.29 7.86 -25.11
CA ARG A 314 0.10 6.87 -24.11
C ARG A 314 -0.89 6.75 -22.95
N LEU A 315 -1.95 7.56 -22.93
CA LEU A 315 -2.89 7.62 -21.82
C LEU A 315 -4.23 7.05 -22.24
N GLU A 316 -4.50 5.82 -21.79
CA GLU A 316 -5.83 5.24 -21.91
C GLU A 316 -6.64 5.58 -20.65
N PHE A 317 -7.66 6.43 -20.80
CA PHE A 317 -8.54 6.81 -19.70
C PHE A 317 -9.71 5.83 -19.58
N VAL A 318 -9.86 5.24 -18.40
CA VAL A 318 -11.03 4.45 -18.02
C VAL A 318 -11.91 5.34 -17.16
N TRP A 319 -12.99 5.85 -17.76
CA TRP A 319 -13.99 6.66 -17.08
C TRP A 319 -15.04 5.79 -16.41
N LYS A 320 -15.64 6.31 -15.34
CA LYS A 320 -16.84 5.72 -14.73
C LYS A 320 -18.06 5.95 -15.60
#